data_AF-A0A2M7JSB1-F1
#
_entry.id   AF-A0A2M7JSB1-F1
#
_cell.length_a   1.000
_cell.length_b   1.000
_cell.length_c   1.000
_cell.angle_alpha   90.00
_cell.angle_beta   90.00
_cell.angle_gamma   90.00
#
_symmetry.space_group_name_H-M   'P 1'
#
loop_
_entity.id
_entity.type
_entity.pdbx_description
1 polymer ?
#
loop_
_entity_poly.entity_id
_entity_poly.type
_entity_poly.pdbx_seq_one_letter_code
_entity_poly.pdbx_strand_id
1 'polypeptide(L)'
;MRVFLSSLILITDPWQDKRTWHSRELIYHRSINAILFVPILAQDEVIGVIVIDATGEKKTLTQEEIYFCVVLSNLVGVILERDLIHKERGEEKALMFLGEAAAEAAHRLRNPLVVIGGFARRLAKLKDPPIDRSRQKV
;
A
#
# COMPACT_ATOMS: atom_id res chain seq x y z
N MET A 1 -11.61 -9.14 14.51
CA MET A 1 -10.64 -8.99 13.41
C MET A 1 -9.25 -8.98 14.01
N ARG A 2 -8.61 -10.16 14.09
CA ARG A 2 -7.30 -10.33 14.73
C ARG A 2 -6.25 -10.00 13.66
N VAL A 3 -5.47 -8.94 13.86
CA VAL A 3 -4.44 -8.52 12.90
C VAL A 3 -3.26 -9.48 13.00
N PHE A 4 -3.08 -10.32 11.98
CA PHE A 4 -1.99 -11.30 11.82
C PHE A 4 -0.70 -10.65 11.30
N LEU A 5 -0.11 -9.71 12.04
CA LEU A 5 1.22 -9.16 11.71
C LEU A 5 2.33 -10.25 11.70
N SER A 6 2.06 -11.42 12.26
CA SER A 6 3.02 -12.53 12.42
C SER A 6 3.42 -13.25 11.12
N SER A 7 2.73 -13.00 10.00
CA SER A 7 2.96 -13.71 8.73
C SER A 7 3.64 -12.85 7.64
N LEU A 8 3.88 -11.57 7.92
CA LEU A 8 4.56 -10.63 7.05
C LEU A 8 6.08 -10.85 7.10
N ILE A 9 6.77 -10.75 5.95
CA ILE A 9 8.24 -10.75 5.91
C ILE A 9 8.73 -9.44 5.28
N LEU A 10 9.51 -8.67 6.03
CA LEU A 10 10.27 -7.52 5.52
C LEU A 10 11.76 -7.88 5.50
N ILE A 11 12.37 -7.74 4.33
CA ILE A 11 13.81 -7.89 4.12
C ILE A 11 14.38 -6.49 3.85
N THR A 12 15.20 -5.96 4.76
CA THR A 12 15.79 -4.62 4.65
C THR A 12 17.16 -4.58 3.98
N ASP A 13 17.77 -5.75 3.74
CA ASP A 13 18.97 -5.91 2.92
C ASP A 13 18.86 -7.18 2.06
N PRO A 14 18.21 -7.09 0.89
CA PRO A 14 18.01 -8.22 0.00
C PRO A 14 19.30 -8.77 -0.61
N TRP A 15 20.40 -8.00 -0.62
CA TRP A 15 21.67 -8.48 -1.19
C TRP A 15 22.35 -9.50 -0.26
N GLN A 16 22.26 -9.25 1.05
CA GLN A 16 22.86 -10.09 2.09
C GLN A 16 21.92 -11.18 2.61
N ASP A 17 20.61 -11.09 2.37
CA ASP A 17 19.66 -12.11 2.81
C ASP A 17 19.79 -13.40 1.99
N LYS A 18 19.87 -14.54 2.69
CA LYS A 18 20.00 -15.85 2.03
C LYS A 18 18.75 -16.24 1.26
N ARG A 19 17.57 -15.72 1.62
CA ARG A 19 16.28 -16.07 1.00
C ARG A 19 16.12 -15.48 -0.40
N THR A 20 16.92 -14.47 -0.73
CA THR A 20 16.85 -13.71 -1.98
C THR A 20 18.00 -14.04 -2.95
N TRP A 21 18.77 -15.10 -2.68
CA TRP A 21 19.96 -15.46 -3.46
C TRP A 21 19.67 -15.65 -4.96
N HIS A 22 18.51 -16.21 -5.29
CA HIS A 22 18.06 -16.44 -6.67
C HIS A 22 17.81 -15.15 -7.45
N SER A 23 17.49 -14.05 -6.76
CA SER A 23 17.07 -12.78 -7.35
C SER A 23 18.17 -11.73 -7.35
N ARG A 24 19.44 -12.12 -7.10
CA ARG A 24 20.57 -11.19 -6.97
C ARG A 24 20.78 -10.30 -8.19
N GLU A 25 20.64 -10.86 -9.39
CA GLU A 25 20.73 -10.09 -10.63
C GLU A 25 19.66 -9.00 -10.68
N LEU A 26 18.40 -9.36 -10.37
CA LEU A 26 17.30 -8.40 -10.33
C LEU A 26 17.51 -7.33 -9.25
N ILE A 27 17.94 -7.75 -8.05
CA ILE A 27 18.23 -6.85 -6.91
C ILE A 27 19.29 -5.83 -7.29
N TYR A 28 20.35 -6.27 -7.97
CA TYR A 28 21.43 -5.41 -8.43
C TYR A 28 20.96 -4.43 -9.51
N HIS A 29 20.34 -4.94 -10.58
CA HIS A 29 19.98 -4.10 -11.73
C HIS A 29 18.81 -3.15 -11.46
N ARG A 30 17.91 -3.50 -10.54
CA ARG A 30 16.77 -2.66 -10.15
C ARG A 30 17.07 -1.80 -8.91
N SER A 31 18.27 -1.92 -8.34
CA SER A 31 18.64 -1.25 -7.09
C SER A 31 17.61 -1.49 -5.98
N ILE A 32 17.25 -2.76 -5.75
CA ILE A 32 16.27 -3.13 -4.72
C ILE A 32 16.92 -3.04 -3.35
N ASN A 33 16.40 -2.16 -2.50
CA ASN A 33 16.92 -1.90 -1.16
C ASN A 33 16.15 -2.61 -0.06
N ALA A 34 14.85 -2.88 -0.26
CA ALA A 34 14.05 -3.65 0.66
C ALA A 34 12.95 -4.41 -0.09
N ILE A 35 12.52 -5.55 0.44
CA ILE A 35 11.44 -6.36 -0.12
C ILE A 35 10.43 -6.67 0.98
N LEU A 36 9.16 -6.37 0.71
CA LEU A 36 8.04 -6.71 1.58
C LEU A 36 7.22 -7.83 0.96
N PHE A 37 7.05 -8.92 1.70
CA PHE A 37 6.16 -10.03 1.36
C PHE A 37 4.93 -9.95 2.25
N VAL A 38 3.77 -9.76 1.64
CA VAL A 38 2.47 -9.68 2.31
C VAL A 38 1.61 -10.85 1.86
N PRO A 39 1.26 -11.81 2.75
CA PRO A 39 0.42 -12.94 2.36
C PRO A 39 -1.01 -12.50 2.07
N ILE A 40 -1.62 -13.10 1.06
CA ILE A 40 -3.05 -12.98 0.73
C ILE A 40 -3.76 -14.18 1.35
N LEU A 41 -4.73 -13.91 2.21
CA LEU A 41 -5.47 -14.93 2.95
C LEU A 41 -6.91 -15.05 2.43
N ALA A 42 -7.39 -16.28 2.25
CA ALA A 42 -8.82 -16.58 2.07
C ALA A 42 -9.19 -17.73 3.02
N GLN A 43 -10.22 -17.54 3.84
CA GLN A 43 -10.63 -18.52 4.87
C GLN A 43 -9.48 -19.04 5.75
N ASP A 44 -8.60 -18.12 6.20
CA ASP A 44 -7.39 -18.42 6.99
C ASP A 44 -6.30 -19.27 6.27
N GLU A 45 -6.47 -19.55 4.98
CA GLU A 45 -5.46 -20.19 4.13
C GLU A 45 -4.68 -19.15 3.30
N VAL A 46 -3.37 -19.34 3.18
CA VAL A 46 -2.53 -18.49 2.31
C VAL A 46 -2.72 -18.92 0.87
N ILE A 47 -3.43 -18.11 0.09
CA ILE A 47 -3.71 -18.38 -1.33
C ILE A 47 -2.74 -17.67 -2.27
N GLY A 48 -1.93 -16.75 -1.76
CA GLY A 48 -0.96 -16.01 -2.56
C GLY A 48 -0.09 -15.07 -1.74
N VAL A 49 0.78 -14.33 -2.42
CA VAL A 49 1.66 -13.34 -1.81
C VAL A 49 1.78 -12.11 -2.70
N ILE A 50 1.67 -10.93 -2.09
CA ILE A 50 2.03 -9.65 -2.72
C ILE A 50 3.49 -9.37 -2.35
N VAL A 51 4.33 -9.14 -3.37
CA VAL A 51 5.75 -8.78 -3.18
C VAL A 51 5.94 -7.33 -3.61
N ILE A 52 6.52 -6.51 -2.74
CA ILE A 52 6.79 -5.10 -3.01
C ILE A 52 8.29 -4.83 -2.86
N ASP A 53 8.91 -4.41 -3.95
CA ASP A 53 10.32 -4.04 -4.01
C ASP A 53 10.47 -2.52 -3.83
N ALA A 54 11.12 -2.10 -2.75
CA ALA A 54 11.60 -0.72 -2.61
C ALA A 54 12.87 -0.55 -3.43
N THR A 55 12.86 0.38 -4.39
CA THR A 55 13.94 0.59 -5.36
C THR A 55 14.46 2.03 -5.34
N GLY A 56 15.69 2.23 -5.84
CA GLY A 56 16.26 3.54 -6.06
C GLY A 56 16.73 4.23 -4.77
N GLU A 57 16.20 5.42 -4.48
CA GLU A 57 16.58 6.17 -3.27
C GLU A 57 15.85 5.68 -2.01
N LYS A 58 14.77 4.91 -2.18
CA LYS A 58 13.93 4.46 -1.08
C LYS A 58 14.51 3.21 -0.43
N LYS A 59 15.18 3.41 0.71
CA LYS A 59 15.89 2.33 1.43
C LYS A 59 15.00 1.39 2.24
N THR A 60 13.79 1.80 2.60
CA THR A 60 12.88 1.04 3.49
C THR A 60 11.42 1.36 3.18
N LEU A 61 10.48 0.52 3.64
CA LEU A 61 9.06 0.86 3.66
C LEU A 61 8.66 1.41 5.03
N THR A 62 7.84 2.46 5.04
CA THR A 62 7.30 3.01 6.30
C THR A 62 6.19 2.12 6.86
N GLN A 63 5.85 2.31 8.13
CA GLN A 63 4.77 1.54 8.76
C GLN A 63 3.42 1.79 8.11
N GLU A 64 3.16 3.01 7.65
CA GLU A 64 1.94 3.38 6.93
C GLU A 64 1.85 2.65 5.58
N GLU A 65 2.97 2.50 4.89
CA GLU A 65 3.04 1.78 3.62
C GLU A 65 2.86 0.27 3.82
N ILE A 66 3.50 -0.29 4.85
CA ILE A 66 3.31 -1.71 5.23
C ILE A 66 1.84 -1.95 5.59
N TYR A 67 1.24 -1.07 6.39
CA TYR A 67 -0.17 -1.17 6.77
C TYR A 67 -1.09 -1.07 5.56
N PHE A 68 -0.80 -0.16 4.62
CA PHE A 68 -1.54 -0.05 3.37
C PHE A 68 -1.49 -1.35 2.57
N CYS A 69 -0.33 -1.98 2.43
CA CYS A 69 -0.18 -3.25 1.73
C CYS A 69 -0.91 -4.40 2.43
N VAL A 70 -0.96 -4.42 3.77
CA VAL A 70 -1.77 -5.39 4.54
C VAL A 70 -3.27 -5.19 4.26
N VAL A 71 -3.75 -3.95 4.26
CA VAL A 71 -5.16 -3.64 3.93
C VAL A 71 -5.49 -4.08 2.51
N LEU A 72 -4.61 -3.80 1.55
CA LEU A 72 -4.78 -4.26 0.16
C LEU A 72 -4.81 -5.79 0.07
N SER A 73 -3.89 -6.47 0.74
CA SER A 73 -3.83 -7.93 0.72
C SER A 73 -5.11 -8.57 1.26
N ASN A 74 -5.65 -8.03 2.35
CA ASN A 74 -6.92 -8.49 2.91
C ASN A 74 -8.09 -8.26 1.94
N LEU A 75 -8.12 -7.11 1.25
CA LEU A 75 -9.15 -6.82 0.27
C LEU A 75 -9.07 -7.80 -0.91
N VAL A 76 -7.86 -8.05 -1.43
CA VAL A 76 -7.64 -9.01 -2.52
C VAL A 76 -8.07 -10.41 -2.09
N GLY A 77 -7.74 -10.84 -0.87
CA GLY A 77 -8.16 -12.13 -0.31
C GLY A 77 -9.68 -12.31 -0.30
N VAL A 78 -10.42 -11.30 0.19
CA VAL A 78 -11.89 -11.31 0.22
C VAL A 78 -12.50 -11.43 -1.17
N ILE A 79 -11.90 -10.80 -2.18
CA ILE A 79 -12.47 -10.84 -3.53
C ILE A 79 -12.07 -12.13 -4.27
N LEU A 80 -10.83 -12.59 -4.10
CA LEU A 80 -10.40 -13.88 -4.64
C LEU A 80 -11.19 -15.03 -4.01
N GLU A 81 -11.60 -14.95 -2.74
CA GLU A 81 -12.50 -15.93 -2.13
C GLU A 81 -13.82 -16.08 -2.90
N ARG A 82 -14.35 -14.98 -3.46
CA ARG A 82 -15.57 -15.00 -4.29
C ARG A 82 -15.34 -15.57 -5.69
N ASP A 83 -14.17 -15.34 -6.28
CA ASP A 83 -13.85 -15.76 -7.65
C ASP A 83 -13.16 -17.13 -7.76
N LEU A 84 -12.51 -17.64 -6.70
CA LEU A 84 -11.94 -18.99 -6.63
C LEU A 84 -13.02 -20.08 -6.73
N ILE A 85 -14.27 -19.75 -6.35
CA ILE A 85 -15.46 -20.59 -6.59
C ILE A 85 -15.76 -20.71 -8.10
N HIS A 86 -15.25 -19.82 -8.95
CA HIS A 86 -15.46 -19.77 -10.40
C HIS A 86 -14.23 -20.15 -11.25
N LYS A 87 -13.19 -20.70 -10.61
CA LYS A 87 -12.03 -21.47 -11.12
C LYS A 87 -11.65 -21.30 -12.62
N GLU A 88 -10.39 -20.91 -12.85
CA GLU A 88 -9.57 -21.02 -14.08
C GLU A 88 -9.35 -19.77 -14.94
N ARG A 89 -8.80 -18.68 -14.40
CA ARG A 89 -8.32 -17.58 -15.25
C ARG A 89 -6.97 -17.04 -14.76
N GLY A 90 -5.94 -17.19 -15.59
CA GLY A 90 -4.51 -17.00 -15.27
C GLY A 90 -4.05 -15.58 -14.92
N GLU A 91 -2.73 -15.41 -14.81
CA GLU A 91 -2.00 -14.24 -14.27
C GLU A 91 -2.48 -12.88 -14.80
N GLU A 92 -2.85 -12.80 -16.08
CA GLU A 92 -3.32 -11.56 -16.72
C GLU A 92 -4.63 -11.05 -16.10
N LYS A 93 -5.55 -11.95 -15.72
CA LYS A 93 -6.79 -11.55 -15.03
C LYS A 93 -6.54 -11.19 -13.58
N ALA A 94 -5.57 -11.82 -12.93
CA ALA A 94 -5.16 -11.41 -11.59
C ALA A 94 -4.61 -9.97 -11.57
N LEU A 95 -3.78 -9.60 -12.55
CA LEU A 95 -3.27 -8.24 -12.71
C LEU A 95 -4.37 -7.22 -13.04
N MET A 96 -5.26 -7.53 -13.98
CA MET A 96 -6.40 -6.64 -14.30
C MET A 96 -7.31 -6.44 -13.08
N PHE A 97 -7.61 -7.53 -12.38
CA PHE A 97 -8.42 -7.52 -11.18
C PHE A 97 -7.76 -6.72 -10.03
N LEU A 98 -6.45 -6.89 -9.84
CA LEU A 98 -5.67 -6.09 -8.88
C LEU A 98 -5.71 -4.60 -9.25
N GLY A 99 -5.64 -4.27 -10.54
CA GLY A 99 -5.76 -2.91 -11.04
C GLY A 99 -7.13 -2.28 -10.73
N GLU A 100 -8.22 -3.03 -10.95
CA GLU A 100 -9.57 -2.60 -10.61
C GLU A 100 -9.74 -2.41 -9.09
N ALA A 101 -9.31 -3.38 -8.29
CA ALA A 101 -9.36 -3.31 -6.83
C ALA A 101 -8.54 -2.15 -6.27
N ALA A 102 -7.35 -1.89 -6.83
CA ALA A 102 -6.49 -0.77 -6.44
C ALA A 102 -7.13 0.58 -6.78
N ALA A 103 -7.74 0.72 -7.97
CA ALA A 103 -8.45 1.93 -8.37
C ALA A 103 -9.65 2.20 -7.45
N GLU A 104 -10.42 1.16 -7.11
CA GLU A 104 -11.54 1.29 -6.20
C GLU A 104 -11.09 1.64 -4.77
N ALA A 105 -10.03 1.01 -4.27
CA ALA A 105 -9.42 1.34 -2.98
C ALA A 105 -8.94 2.81 -2.96
N ALA A 106 -8.26 3.27 -4.00
CA ALA A 106 -7.80 4.66 -4.13
C ALA A 106 -8.99 5.63 -4.11
N HIS A 107 -10.07 5.32 -4.83
CA HIS A 107 -11.28 6.13 -4.83
C HIS A 107 -11.92 6.21 -3.44
N ARG A 108 -12.04 5.07 -2.75
CA ARG A 108 -12.62 4.98 -1.41
C ARG A 108 -11.75 5.64 -0.33
N LEU A 109 -10.43 5.66 -0.48
CA LEU A 109 -9.50 6.37 0.43
C LEU A 109 -9.51 7.88 0.18
N ARG A 110 -9.64 8.30 -1.09
CA ARG A 110 -9.69 9.72 -1.44
C ARG A 110 -10.86 10.43 -0.78
N ASN A 111 -12.02 9.77 -0.67
CA ASN A 111 -13.24 10.35 -0.11
C ASN A 111 -13.08 10.80 1.37
N PRO A 112 -12.70 9.95 2.33
CA PRO A 112 -12.46 10.37 3.70
C PRO A 112 -11.29 11.36 3.80
N LEU A 113 -10.23 11.21 2.99
CA LEU A 113 -9.09 12.13 3.02
C LEU A 113 -9.42 13.53 2.50
N VAL A 114 -10.30 13.66 1.50
CA VAL A 114 -10.78 14.97 1.00
C VAL A 114 -11.54 15.70 2.09
N VAL A 115 -12.39 14.98 2.84
CA VAL A 115 -13.15 15.54 3.96
C VAL A 115 -12.21 15.96 5.09
N ILE A 116 -11.32 15.08 5.55
CA ILE A 116 -10.32 15.37 6.59
C ILE A 116 -9.44 16.57 6.19
N GLY A 117 -8.94 16.58 4.95
CA GLY A 117 -8.12 17.67 4.42
C GLY A 117 -8.90 18.99 4.32
N GLY A 118 -10.20 18.95 4.03
CA GLY A 118 -11.08 20.11 4.04
C GLY A 118 -11.19 20.74 5.44
N PHE A 119 -11.38 19.91 6.46
CA PHE A 119 -11.40 20.38 7.86
C PHE A 119 -10.03 20.89 8.32
N ALA A 120 -8.95 20.17 8.02
CA ALA A 120 -7.58 20.59 8.34
C ALA A 120 -7.24 21.96 7.73
N ARG A 121 -7.62 22.20 6.46
CA ARG A 121 -7.43 23.51 5.80
C ARG A 121 -8.26 24.63 6.44
N ARG A 122 -9.48 24.34 6.90
CA ARG A 122 -10.30 25.33 7.63
C ARG A 122 -9.67 25.69 8.97
N LEU A 123 -9.15 24.70 9.70
CA LEU A 123 -8.44 24.93 10.95
C LEU A 123 -7.15 25.75 10.74
N ALA A 124 -6.41 25.48 9.67
CA ALA A 124 -5.21 26.27 9.32
C ALA A 124 -5.54 27.73 9.01
N LYS A 125 -6.65 28.01 8.30
CA LYS A 125 -7.10 29.39 8.00
C LYS A 125 -7.57 30.18 9.21
N LEU A 126 -7.95 29.51 10.31
CA LEU A 126 -8.26 30.19 11.57
C LEU A 126 -6.99 30.64 12.32
N LYS A 127 -5.82 30.11 11.94
CA LYS A 127 -4.53 30.47 12.53
C LYS A 127 -3.88 31.71 11.89
N ASP A 128 -4.26 32.03 10.65
CA ASP A 128 -3.90 33.29 9.97
C ASP A 128 -5.14 34.20 9.87
N PRO A 129 -5.40 35.08 10.87
CA PRO A 129 -6.49 36.03 10.77
C PRO A 129 -6.26 36.96 9.58
N PRO A 130 -7.31 37.35 8.83
CA PRO A 130 -7.14 38.26 7.69
C PRO A 130 -6.54 39.57 8.19
N ILE A 131 -5.40 39.98 7.60
CA ILE A 131 -4.80 41.29 7.84
C ILE A 131 -5.79 42.34 7.34
N ASP A 132 -6.47 43.00 8.25
CA ASP A 132 -7.39 44.09 7.97
C ASP A 132 -6.60 45.29 7.41
N ARG A 133 -6.62 45.45 6.08
CA ARG A 133 -6.01 46.60 5.38
C ARG A 133 -6.93 47.82 5.29
N SER A 134 -8.04 47.86 6.03
CA SER A 134 -8.98 49.00 5.99
C SER A 134 -8.56 50.23 6.81
N ARG A 135 -7.38 50.25 7.43
CA ARG A 135 -6.87 51.38 8.24
C ARG A 135 -5.76 52.24 7.60
N GLN A 136 -5.66 52.29 6.27
CA GLN A 136 -4.74 53.21 5.58
C GLN A 136 -5.45 54.02 4.48
N LYS A 137 -6.32 54.94 4.90
CA LYS A 137 -6.57 56.22 4.22
C LYS A 137 -7.03 57.25 5.27
N VAL A 138 -6.06 57.92 5.88
CA VAL A 138 -6.18 59.28 6.41
C VAL A 138 -5.10 60.08 5.70
#